data_AF-A0A645BRB9-F1
#
_entry.id   AF-A0A645BRB9-F1
#
_cell.length_a   1.000
_cell.length_b   1.000
_cell.length_c   1.000
_cell.angle_alpha   90.00
_cell.angle_beta   90.00
_cell.angle_gamma   90.00
#
_symmetry.space_group_name_H-M   'P 1'
#
loop_
_entity.id
_entity.type
_entity.pdbx_description
1 polymer ?
#
loop_
_entity_poly.entity_id
_entity_poly.type
_entity_poly.pdbx_seq_one_letter_code
_entity_poly.pdbx_strand_id
1 'polypeptide(L)'
;MDLLLDPDGLESVFAQLQERKWPAPVVGYDFPGDGGTVLAQAEVAWPMKKIALLSKYGMEDASAFDSAGWRVLPLDDIRNGNASALFSTESQEKEAEKL
;
A
#
# COMPACT_ATOMS: atom_id res chain seq x y z
N MET A 1 0.35 27.19 2.73
CA MET A 1 -0.31 25.97 2.20
C MET A 1 0.65 24.85 2.51
N ASP A 2 0.47 24.25 3.66
CA ASP A 2 1.29 23.14 4.14
C ASP A 2 0.45 21.89 3.86
N LEU A 3 0.75 21.20 2.76
CA LEU A 3 0.17 19.88 2.50
C LEU A 3 0.96 18.91 3.38
N LEU A 4 0.78 19.06 4.69
CA LEU A 4 1.34 18.22 5.71
C LEU A 4 0.75 16.84 5.42
N LEU A 5 1.56 15.95 4.86
CA LEU A 5 1.48 14.54 5.23
C LEU A 5 1.60 14.56 6.75
N ASP A 6 0.50 14.71 7.48
CA ASP A 6 0.46 14.60 8.93
C ASP A 6 1.06 13.23 9.24
N PRO A 7 2.32 13.16 9.70
CA PRO A 7 3.00 11.89 9.92
C PRO A 7 2.41 11.19 11.15
N ASP A 8 1.60 11.91 11.93
CA ASP A 8 0.83 11.43 13.06
C ASP A 8 -0.04 10.22 12.65
N GLY A 9 0.39 9.06 13.14
CA GLY A 9 -0.30 7.76 13.01
C GLY A 9 0.33 6.77 12.03
N LEU A 10 1.17 7.19 11.08
CA LEU A 10 1.82 6.26 10.14
C LEU A 10 3.25 5.88 10.55
N GLU A 11 3.96 6.76 11.28
CA GLU A 11 5.35 6.54 11.73
C GLU A 11 5.52 5.21 12.48
N SER A 12 4.60 4.92 13.41
CA SER A 12 4.65 3.67 14.20
C SER A 12 4.40 2.42 13.35
N VAL A 13 3.62 2.54 12.27
CA VAL A 13 3.39 1.43 11.35
C VAL A 13 4.62 1.22 10.49
N PHE A 14 5.16 2.27 9.87
CA PHE A 14 6.36 2.17 9.05
C PHE A 14 7.59 1.69 9.83
N ALA A 15 7.75 2.11 11.09
CA ALA A 15 8.78 1.60 11.97
C ALA A 15 8.66 0.07 12.16
N GLN A 16 7.45 -0.43 12.43
CA GLN A 16 7.22 -1.88 12.55
C GLN A 16 7.49 -2.64 11.24
N LEU A 17 7.12 -2.06 10.10
CA LEU A 17 7.44 -2.63 8.78
C LEU A 17 8.94 -2.71 8.55
N GLN A 18 9.67 -1.66 8.93
CA GLN A 18 11.13 -1.61 8.82
C GLN A 18 11.81 -2.64 9.74
N GLU A 19 11.36 -2.79 10.99
CA GLU A 19 11.85 -3.83 11.91
C GLU A 19 11.64 -5.24 11.34
N ARG A 20 10.53 -5.45 10.63
CA ARG A 20 10.18 -6.69 9.94
C ARG A 20 10.87 -6.86 8.58
N LYS A 21 11.75 -5.93 8.20
CA LYS A 21 12.46 -5.91 6.91
C LYS A 21 11.53 -5.93 5.69
N TRP A 22 10.36 -5.30 5.81
CA TRP A 22 9.53 -5.05 4.64
C TRP A 22 10.27 -4.14 3.65
N PRO A 23 9.99 -4.27 2.35
CA PRO A 23 10.53 -3.34 1.36
C PRO A 23 10.09 -1.91 1.68
N ALA A 24 10.95 -0.94 1.34
CA ALA A 24 10.58 0.46 1.44
C ALA A 24 9.35 0.75 0.56
N PRO A 25 8.37 1.50 1.06
CA PRO A 25 7.25 1.91 0.24
C PRO A 25 7.68 2.91 -0.84
N VAL A 26 6.88 3.00 -1.89
CA VAL A 26 6.90 4.09 -2.86
C VAL A 26 5.77 5.06 -2.51
N VAL A 27 6.10 6.33 -2.29
CA VAL A 27 5.14 7.39 -2.02
C VAL A 27 4.72 8.04 -3.34
N GLY A 28 3.42 8.25 -3.54
CA GLY A 28 2.88 8.78 -4.80
C GLY A 28 3.14 7.84 -5.97
N TYR A 29 2.68 6.59 -5.87
CA TYR A 29 2.93 5.56 -6.86
C TYR A 29 1.92 5.64 -8.01
N ASP A 30 2.42 5.91 -9.21
CA ASP A 30 1.66 5.83 -10.45
C ASP A 30 1.51 4.37 -10.88
N PHE A 31 0.28 3.89 -11.01
CA PHE A 31 -0.02 2.58 -11.56
C PHE A 31 -0.05 2.66 -13.10
N PRO A 32 0.93 2.04 -13.79
CA PRO A 32 1.09 2.21 -15.23
C PRO A 32 0.03 1.41 -16.01
N GLY A 33 -0.54 2.05 -17.02
CA GLY A 33 -1.33 1.43 -18.08
C GLY A 33 -0.58 1.31 -19.39
N ASP A 34 -1.31 0.89 -20.43
CA ASP A 34 -0.77 0.77 -21.78
C ASP A 34 -0.29 2.13 -22.32
N GLY A 35 0.78 2.09 -23.11
CA GLY A 35 1.28 3.26 -23.83
C GLY A 35 1.82 4.40 -22.95
N GLY A 36 2.15 4.14 -21.68
CA GLY A 36 2.67 5.16 -20.76
C GLY A 36 1.58 5.99 -20.08
N THR A 37 0.33 5.51 -20.09
CA THR A 37 -0.76 6.11 -19.33
C THR A 37 -0.65 5.76 -17.85
N VAL A 38 -1.21 6.60 -16.97
CA VAL A 38 -1.39 6.28 -15.55
C VAL A 38 -2.86 5.93 -15.36
N LEU A 39 -3.14 4.71 -14.90
CA LEU A 39 -4.50 4.21 -14.71
C LEU A 39 -5.05 4.56 -13.33
N ALA A 40 -4.17 4.78 -12.36
CA ALA A 40 -4.50 5.00 -10.97
C ALA A 40 -3.28 5.55 -10.21
N GLN A 41 -3.50 6.25 -9.10
CA GLN A 41 -2.43 6.72 -8.22
C GLN A 41 -2.65 6.24 -6.78
N ALA A 42 -1.60 5.70 -6.16
CA ALA A 42 -1.60 5.36 -4.74
C ALA A 42 -0.78 6.37 -3.94
N GLU A 43 -1.26 6.74 -2.76
CA GLU A 43 -0.52 7.63 -1.85
C GLU A 43 0.75 6.95 -1.35
N VAL A 44 0.65 5.66 -1.04
CA VAL A 44 1.77 4.80 -0.61
C VAL A 44 1.56 3.42 -1.20
N ALA A 45 2.59 2.82 -1.79
CA ALA A 45 2.50 1.48 -2.36
C ALA A 45 3.72 0.62 -2.00
N TRP A 46 3.51 -0.69 -1.97
CA TRP A 46 4.57 -1.69 -1.99
C TRP A 46 4.45 -2.53 -3.27
N PRO A 47 5.06 -2.10 -4.39
CA PRO A 47 4.90 -2.79 -5.67
C PRO A 47 5.32 -4.25 -5.65
N MET A 48 6.42 -4.57 -4.93
CA MET A 48 6.90 -5.95 -4.76
C MET A 48 5.88 -6.85 -4.05
N LYS A 49 5.03 -6.28 -3.20
CA LYS A 49 3.98 -6.99 -2.45
C LYS A 49 2.59 -6.80 -3.05
N LYS A 50 2.46 -6.01 -4.13
CA LYS A 50 1.19 -5.58 -4.74
C LYS A 50 0.20 -5.01 -3.72
N ILE A 51 0.66 -4.10 -2.86
CA ILE A 51 -0.19 -3.41 -1.89
C ILE A 51 -0.23 -1.92 -2.25
N ALA A 52 -1.42 -1.34 -2.24
CA ALA A 52 -1.64 0.09 -2.45
C ALA A 52 -2.47 0.67 -1.29
N LEU A 53 -1.98 1.75 -0.69
CA LEU A 53 -2.71 2.57 0.27
C LEU A 53 -3.28 3.79 -0.42
N LEU A 54 -4.59 3.95 -0.34
CA LEU A 54 -5.30 5.05 -1.00
C LEU A 54 -6.00 5.89 0.05
N SER A 55 -5.95 7.21 -0.12
CA SER A 55 -6.75 8.12 0.70
C SER A 55 -8.23 7.96 0.39
N LYS A 56 -9.11 8.53 1.22
CA LYS A 56 -10.56 8.54 0.95
C LYS A 56 -10.94 9.06 -0.44
N TYR A 57 -10.13 9.97 -1.00
CA TYR A 57 -10.31 10.49 -2.36
C TYR A 57 -9.72 9.54 -3.39
N GLY A 58 -8.52 9.02 -3.14
CA GLY A 58 -7.88 8.05 -4.03
C GLY A 58 -8.65 6.74 -4.19
N MET A 59 -9.55 6.37 -3.27
CA MET A 59 -10.33 5.12 -3.36
C MET A 59 -11.14 4.96 -4.67
N GLU A 60 -11.36 6.01 -5.46
CA GLU A 60 -11.90 5.88 -6.83
C GLU A 60 -11.03 5.00 -7.75
N ASP A 61 -9.71 5.03 -7.54
CA ASP A 61 -8.70 4.25 -8.27
C ASP A 61 -8.56 2.80 -7.77
N ALA A 62 -9.23 2.44 -6.67
CA ALA A 62 -9.09 1.12 -6.06
C ALA A 62 -9.41 -0.02 -7.04
N SER A 63 -10.38 0.18 -7.93
CA SER A 63 -10.78 -0.84 -8.90
C SER A 63 -9.67 -1.18 -9.90
N ALA A 64 -8.81 -0.22 -10.26
CA ALA A 64 -7.71 -0.45 -11.20
C ALA A 64 -6.64 -1.37 -10.58
N PHE A 65 -6.31 -1.12 -9.31
CA PHE A 65 -5.42 -1.95 -8.52
C PHE A 65 -6.01 -3.35 -8.28
N ASP A 66 -7.26 -3.43 -7.82
CA ASP A 66 -7.95 -4.70 -7.54
C ASP A 66 -8.02 -5.60 -8.79
N SER A 67 -8.36 -5.02 -9.94
CA SER A 67 -8.39 -5.71 -11.23
C SER A 67 -7.01 -6.26 -11.64
N ALA A 68 -5.93 -5.64 -11.17
CA ALA A 68 -4.56 -6.09 -11.39
C ALA A 68 -4.05 -7.08 -10.31
N GLY A 69 -4.94 -7.51 -9.41
CA GLY A 69 -4.63 -8.41 -8.29
C GLY A 69 -3.82 -7.74 -7.18
N TRP A 70 -3.91 -6.42 -7.05
CA TRP A 70 -3.34 -5.69 -5.93
C TRP A 70 -4.32 -5.62 -4.78
N ARG A 71 -3.78 -5.63 -3.58
CA ARG A 71 -4.55 -5.38 -2.38
C ARG A 71 -4.61 -3.88 -2.11
N VAL A 72 -5.82 -3.34 -2.12
CA VAL A 72 -6.08 -1.93 -1.81
C VAL A 72 -6.53 -1.81 -0.37
N LEU A 73 -5.88 -0.94 0.40
CA LEU A 73 -6.24 -0.64 1.78
C LEU A 73 -6.46 0.88 1.95
N PRO A 74 -7.49 1.31 2.68
CA PRO A 74 -7.66 2.71 3.01
C PRO A 74 -6.49 3.19 3.89
N LEU A 75 -5.90 4.33 3.55
CA LEU A 75 -4.82 4.94 4.34
C LEU A 75 -5.26 5.25 5.77
N ASP A 76 -6.54 5.58 5.96
CA ASP A 76 -7.13 5.90 7.26
C ASP A 76 -7.17 4.68 8.20
N ASP A 77 -7.42 3.48 7.66
CA ASP A 77 -7.40 2.22 8.44
C ASP A 77 -6.00 1.95 8.99
N ILE A 78 -4.97 2.29 8.22
CA ILE A 78 -3.57 2.12 8.63
C ILE A 78 -3.17 3.18 9.66
N ARG A 79 -3.59 4.44 9.46
CA ARG A 79 -3.30 5.56 10.38
C ARG A 79 -3.87 5.32 11.78
N ASN A 80 -5.02 4.65 11.90
CA ASN A 80 -5.63 4.31 13.19
C ASN A 80 -4.94 3.12 13.90
N GLY A 81 -3.73 2.75 13.48
CA GLY A 81 -2.88 1.75 14.15
C GLY A 81 -3.17 0.30 13.75
N ASN A 82 -4.02 0.05 12.74
CA ASN A 82 -4.33 -1.30 12.30
C ASN A 82 -3.33 -1.83 11.26
N ALA A 83 -2.03 -1.76 11.58
CA ALA A 83 -0.98 -2.35 10.76
C ALA A 83 -1.18 -3.86 10.51
N SER A 84 -1.92 -4.54 11.40
CA SER A 84 -2.38 -5.93 11.25
C SER A 84 -3.10 -6.18 9.92
N ALA A 85 -3.77 -5.17 9.37
CA ALA A 85 -4.38 -5.25 8.05
C ALA A 85 -3.33 -5.53 6.95
N LEU A 86 -2.15 -4.88 7.01
CA LEU A 86 -1.03 -5.12 6.08
C LEU A 86 -0.45 -6.53 6.26
N PHE A 87 -0.34 -7.00 7.50
CA PHE A 87 0.30 -8.27 7.85
C PHE A 87 -0.54 -9.52 7.57
N SER A 88 -1.86 -9.38 7.38
CA SER A 88 -2.77 -10.52 7.20
C SER A 88 -2.45 -11.41 5.97
N THR A 89 -1.52 -11.00 5.10
CA THR A 89 -1.11 -11.73 3.89
C THR A 89 0.20 -12.52 4.05
N GLU A 90 1.04 -12.26 5.06
CA GLU A 90 2.34 -12.98 5.21
C GLU A 90 2.17 -14.48 5.53
N SER A 91 0.96 -14.91 5.92
CA SER A 91 0.66 -16.32 6.22
C SER A 91 0.47 -17.21 4.99
N GLN A 92 0.45 -16.68 3.75
CA GLN A 92 0.18 -17.47 2.54
C GLN A 92 1.39 -17.64 1.60
N GLU A 93 2.50 -16.89 1.78
CA GLU A 93 3.68 -17.02 0.91
C GLU A 93 4.65 -18.16 1.34
N LYS A 94 4.52 -18.72 2.55
CA LYS A 94 5.41 -19.80 3.01
C LYS A 94 5.11 -21.20 2.44
N GLU A 95 4.01 -21.39 1.72
CA GLU A 95 3.61 -22.71 1.20
C GLU A 95 4.01 -22.94 -0.27
N ALA A 96 4.44 -21.91 -0.99
CA ALA A 96 4.76 -22.00 -2.42
C ALA A 96 6.24 -22.34 -2.74
N GLU A 97 7.15 -22.29 -1.76
CA GLU A 97 8.58 -22.58 -1.97
C GLU A 97 9.00 -23.98 -1.45
N LYS A 98 8.05 -24.93 -1.41
CA LYS A 98 8.31 -26.32 -1.01
C LYS A 98 7.72 -27.36 -1.98
N LEU A 99 7.77 -27.08 -3.27
CA LEU A 99 7.57 -28.11 -4.31
C LEU A 99 8.85 -28.35 -5.11
#